data_AF-W4V642-F1
#
_entry.id   AF-W4V642-F1
#
_cell.length_a   1.000
_cell.length_b   1.000
_cell.length_c   1.000
_cell.angle_alpha   90.00
_cell.angle_beta   90.00
_cell.angle_gamma   90.00
#
_symmetry.space_group_name_H-M   'P 1'
#
loop_
_entity.id
_entity.type
_entity.pdbx_description
1 polymer ?
#
loop_
_entity_poly.entity_id
_entity_poly.type
_entity_poly.pdbx_seq_one_letter_code
_entity_poly.pdbx_strand_id
1 'polypeptide(L)'
;MPISAILIGGRRPNTIPLVHESFDWNHGVFMGSIMGSEITAAAISNKIGQVRRDPFAMLPFIGYNVNDYLQHWLNMGTKTDASKLPKIFYVNWFRKDSEGKWLWPGYGENSRVLKWIVERVSGKGKAVETPIGYMPTVDAIDTNGLDVSKEDMEELLRVDKEQWLEEVKSIREHYASYGEKLPKELQAQLDALEKRLKEA
;
A
#
# COMPACT_ATOMS: atom_id res chain seq x y z
N MET A 1 -12.72 -16.76 13.52
CA MET A 1 -13.01 -16.30 12.15
C MET A 1 -11.74 -16.42 11.32
N PRO A 2 -11.73 -17.15 10.18
CA PRO A 2 -10.56 -17.19 9.28
C PRO A 2 -10.36 -15.82 8.60
N ILE A 3 -9.11 -15.40 8.43
CA ILE A 3 -8.76 -14.12 7.79
C ILE A 3 -8.36 -14.38 6.33
N SER A 4 -9.06 -13.76 5.39
CA SER A 4 -8.80 -13.95 3.96
C SER A 4 -8.00 -12.81 3.32
N ALA A 5 -8.04 -11.62 3.92
CA ALA A 5 -7.32 -10.44 3.45
C ALA A 5 -6.83 -9.60 4.63
N ILE A 6 -5.64 -9.02 4.48
CA ILE A 6 -5.09 -7.98 5.36
C ILE A 6 -4.99 -6.70 4.54
N LEU A 7 -5.57 -5.61 5.06
CA LEU A 7 -5.50 -4.31 4.43
C LEU A 7 -4.63 -3.40 5.27
N ILE A 8 -3.66 -2.78 4.63
CA ILE A 8 -2.86 -1.68 5.19
C ILE A 8 -3.21 -0.41 4.43
N GLY A 9 -2.99 0.75 5.04
CA GLY A 9 -3.30 2.01 4.39
C GLY A 9 -2.88 3.19 5.24
N GLY A 10 -2.64 4.30 4.56
CA GLY A 10 -2.27 5.57 5.18
C GLY A 10 -2.81 6.72 4.36
N ARG A 11 -2.86 7.91 4.98
CA ARG A 11 -3.31 9.12 4.29
C ARG A 11 -2.22 9.60 3.35
N ARG A 12 -2.43 9.45 2.03
CA ARG A 12 -1.45 9.84 1.00
C ARG A 12 -2.11 10.70 -0.08
N PRO A 13 -1.87 12.02 -0.11
CA PRO A 13 -2.48 12.90 -1.10
C PRO A 13 -2.06 12.58 -2.54
N ASN A 14 -0.89 11.97 -2.72
CA ASN A 14 -0.28 11.64 -4.01
C ASN A 14 0.45 10.29 -3.96
N THR A 15 1.02 9.88 -5.10
CA THR A 15 1.84 8.67 -5.31
C THR A 15 1.11 7.32 -5.17
N ILE A 16 0.44 7.09 -4.03
CA ILE A 16 -0.19 5.80 -3.73
C ILE A 16 -1.60 5.74 -4.34
N PRO A 17 -1.92 4.73 -5.17
CA PRO A 17 -3.24 4.61 -5.79
C PRO A 17 -4.30 4.12 -4.81
N LEU A 18 -5.56 4.14 -5.27
CA LEU A 18 -6.73 3.76 -4.48
C LEU A 18 -6.59 2.39 -3.79
N VAL A 19 -6.14 1.37 -4.54
CA VAL A 19 -5.90 0.03 -4.03
C VAL A 19 -4.89 -0.72 -4.90
N HIS A 20 -4.03 -1.53 -4.29
CA HIS A 20 -3.25 -2.55 -4.97
C HIS A 20 -3.03 -3.78 -4.08
N GLU A 21 -2.96 -4.96 -4.69
CA GLU A 21 -2.67 -6.25 -4.08
C GLU A 21 -1.18 -6.58 -4.20
N SER A 22 -0.59 -7.15 -3.15
CA SER A 22 0.79 -7.65 -3.19
C SER A 22 0.96 -8.84 -4.13
N PHE A 23 2.14 -9.00 -4.76
CA PHE A 23 2.47 -10.19 -5.55
C PHE A 23 2.47 -11.49 -4.73
N ASP A 24 3.01 -11.41 -3.52
CA ASP A 24 3.15 -12.51 -2.59
C ASP A 24 3.21 -11.98 -1.14
N TRP A 25 3.35 -12.90 -0.19
CA TRP A 25 3.43 -12.56 1.22
C TRP A 25 4.60 -11.61 1.54
N ASN A 26 5.81 -11.87 1.01
CA ASN A 26 6.98 -11.06 1.31
C ASN A 26 6.84 -9.65 0.74
N HIS A 27 6.28 -9.53 -0.46
CA HIS A 27 5.93 -8.23 -1.05
C HIS A 27 4.87 -7.51 -0.21
N GLY A 28 3.87 -8.22 0.30
CA GLY A 28 2.87 -7.65 1.20
C GLY A 28 3.45 -7.19 2.55
N VAL A 29 4.39 -7.95 3.13
CA VAL A 29 5.13 -7.53 4.32
C VAL A 29 5.97 -6.30 4.04
N PHE A 30 6.62 -6.24 2.87
CA PHE A 30 7.30 -5.04 2.40
C PHE A 30 6.36 -3.84 2.35
N MET A 31 5.20 -3.96 1.68
CA MET A 31 4.19 -2.90 1.62
C MET A 31 3.76 -2.42 3.03
N GLY A 32 3.59 -3.34 3.97
CA GLY A 32 3.26 -3.02 5.36
C GLY A 32 4.39 -2.29 6.09
N SER A 33 5.63 -2.69 5.87
CA SER A 33 6.81 -2.09 6.50
C SER A 33 7.11 -0.66 6.02
N ILE A 34 6.72 -0.32 4.78
CA ILE A 34 6.92 1.01 4.20
C ILE A 34 5.72 1.94 4.35
N MET A 35 4.65 1.48 5.03
CA MET A 35 3.39 2.20 5.13
C MET A 35 3.63 3.63 5.60
N GLY A 36 3.16 4.58 4.80
CA GLY A 36 3.36 6.00 5.03
C GLY A 36 2.02 6.71 5.18
N SER A 37 1.94 7.62 6.15
CA SER A 37 0.79 8.50 6.32
C SER A 37 1.24 9.94 6.53
N GLU A 38 0.58 10.87 5.87
CA GLU A 38 0.76 12.30 6.07
C GLU A 38 0.46 12.68 7.53
N ILE A 39 1.33 13.49 8.12
CA ILE A 39 1.11 14.09 9.44
C ILE A 39 0.01 15.15 9.30
N THR A 40 -1.14 14.87 9.91
CA THR A 40 -2.27 15.82 9.96
C THR A 40 -2.03 16.93 10.99
N ALA A 41 -2.72 18.06 10.84
CA ALA A 41 -2.68 19.16 11.79
C ALA A 41 -3.12 18.78 13.23
N ALA A 42 -3.82 17.66 13.41
CA ALA A 42 -4.20 17.15 14.73
C ALA A 42 -3.00 16.58 15.51
N ALA A 43 -1.93 16.18 14.84
CA ALA A 43 -0.67 15.86 15.50
C ALA A 43 0.04 17.20 15.79
N ILE A 44 0.24 17.53 17.08
CA ILE A 44 0.96 18.72 17.55
C ILE A 44 2.44 18.61 17.10
N SER A 45 2.70 18.90 15.82
CA SER A 45 4.00 18.69 15.18
C SER A 45 4.24 19.77 14.14
N ASN A 46 5.45 20.31 14.12
CA ASN A 46 5.91 21.29 13.12
C ASN A 46 6.18 20.65 11.74
N LYS A 47 5.74 19.40 11.52
CA LYS A 47 5.99 18.58 10.31
C LYS A 47 4.72 18.28 9.52
N ILE A 48 3.69 19.11 9.64
CA ILE A 48 2.42 18.98 8.89
C ILE A 48 2.74 18.84 7.39
N GLY A 49 2.13 17.85 6.73
CA GLY A 49 2.35 17.56 5.31
C GLY A 49 3.52 16.63 5.00
N GLN A 50 4.38 16.30 5.99
CA GLN A 50 5.42 15.29 5.79
C GLN A 50 4.84 13.87 5.91
N VAL A 51 5.37 12.94 5.13
CA VAL A 51 5.04 11.51 5.23
C VAL A 51 5.78 10.92 6.42
N ARG A 52 5.03 10.48 7.43
CA ARG A 52 5.56 9.65 8.52
C ARG A 52 5.43 8.19 8.14
N ARG A 53 6.53 7.44 8.24
CA ARG A 53 6.53 5.98 8.12
C ARG A 53 6.01 5.37 9.41
N ASP A 54 5.04 4.48 9.28
CA ASP A 54 4.37 3.81 10.39
C ASP A 54 4.15 2.33 10.01
N PRO A 55 5.19 1.48 10.09
CA PRO A 55 5.12 0.09 9.65
C PRO A 55 3.91 -0.62 10.27
N PHE A 56 3.00 -1.10 9.44
CA PHE A 56 1.75 -1.77 9.84
C PHE A 56 0.84 -0.96 10.78
N ALA A 57 0.95 0.37 10.82
CA ALA A 57 0.29 1.24 11.81
C ALA A 57 0.70 0.92 13.27
N MET A 58 1.89 0.34 13.46
CA MET A 58 2.33 -0.22 14.73
C MET A 58 3.48 0.56 15.36
N LEU A 59 4.05 1.59 14.73
CA LEU A 59 5.24 2.27 15.23
C LEU A 59 5.19 2.66 16.73
N PRO A 60 4.09 3.22 17.29
CA PRO A 60 4.03 3.52 18.72
C PRO A 60 3.63 2.34 19.62
N PHE A 61 3.37 1.15 19.04
CA PHE A 61 2.81 -0.03 19.70
C PHE A 61 3.69 -1.28 19.62
N ILE A 62 4.79 -1.27 18.85
CA ILE A 62 5.73 -2.40 18.81
C ILE A 62 6.42 -2.51 20.18
N GLY A 63 6.17 -3.61 20.90
CA GLY A 63 6.72 -3.86 22.23
C GLY A 63 8.15 -4.41 22.27
N TYR A 64 8.83 -4.51 21.13
CA TYR A 64 10.20 -5.02 20.97
C TYR A 64 10.88 -4.37 19.76
N ASN A 65 12.05 -4.85 19.32
CA ASN A 65 12.75 -4.24 18.21
C ASN A 65 11.94 -4.32 16.90
N VAL A 66 11.84 -3.21 16.16
CA VAL A 66 11.09 -3.13 14.89
C VAL A 66 11.59 -4.12 13.83
N ASN A 67 12.90 -4.38 13.76
CA ASN A 67 13.45 -5.31 12.79
C ASN A 67 13.04 -6.74 13.09
N ASP A 68 13.05 -7.13 14.37
CA ASP A 68 12.57 -8.44 14.82
C ASP A 68 11.06 -8.57 14.56
N TYR A 69 10.31 -7.47 14.70
CA TYR A 69 8.88 -7.44 14.38
C TYR A 69 8.61 -7.69 12.90
N LEU A 70 9.37 -7.05 12.03
CA LEU A 70 9.26 -7.26 10.59
C LEU A 70 9.73 -8.67 10.17
N GLN A 71 10.80 -9.17 10.80
CA GLN A 71 11.25 -10.55 10.60
C GLN A 71 10.19 -11.56 11.05
N HIS A 72 9.46 -11.27 12.13
CA HIS A 72 8.37 -12.12 12.58
C HIS A 72 7.28 -12.26 11.50
N TRP A 73 6.90 -11.17 10.85
CA TRP A 73 5.94 -11.21 9.73
C TRP A 73 6.44 -12.07 8.56
N LEU A 74 7.71 -11.94 8.17
CA LEU A 74 8.31 -12.79 7.13
C LEU A 74 8.28 -14.27 7.54
N ASN A 75 8.65 -14.57 8.79
CA ASN A 75 8.65 -15.92 9.33
C ASN A 75 7.25 -16.55 9.39
N MET A 76 6.18 -15.76 9.52
CA MET A 76 4.82 -16.30 9.47
C MET A 76 4.47 -16.88 8.09
N GLY A 77 5.02 -16.31 7.02
CA GLY A 77 4.83 -16.80 5.65
C GLY A 77 5.41 -18.20 5.42
N THR A 78 6.39 -18.63 6.23
CA THR A 78 7.05 -19.93 6.10
C THR A 78 6.41 -21.04 6.94
N LYS A 79 5.44 -20.71 7.79
CA LYS A 79 4.81 -21.65 8.74
C LYS A 79 3.59 -22.38 8.16
N THR A 80 3.15 -22.04 6.97
CA THR A 80 1.98 -22.64 6.33
C THR A 80 2.15 -22.64 4.81
N ASP A 81 1.29 -23.39 4.14
CA ASP A 81 1.14 -23.28 2.69
C ASP A 81 0.72 -21.86 2.29
N ALA A 82 1.35 -21.33 1.24
CA ALA A 82 1.10 -19.99 0.72
C ALA A 82 -0.37 -19.76 0.35
N SER A 83 -1.09 -20.79 -0.10
CA SER A 83 -2.52 -20.73 -0.43
C SER A 83 -3.42 -20.47 0.79
N LYS A 84 -2.91 -20.67 2.01
CA LYS A 84 -3.62 -20.41 3.27
C LYS A 84 -3.31 -19.05 3.87
N LEU A 85 -2.31 -18.34 3.34
CA LEU A 85 -2.01 -16.98 3.80
C LEU A 85 -3.07 -16.01 3.27
N PRO A 86 -3.51 -15.04 4.08
CA PRO A 86 -4.36 -13.98 3.58
C PRO A 86 -3.60 -13.15 2.54
N LYS A 87 -4.31 -12.70 1.50
CA LYS A 87 -3.77 -11.73 0.54
C LYS A 87 -3.58 -10.38 1.24
N ILE A 88 -2.52 -9.65 0.89
CA ILE A 88 -2.23 -8.33 1.47
C ILE A 88 -2.55 -7.25 0.43
N PHE A 89 -3.26 -6.22 0.86
CA PHE A 89 -3.65 -5.09 0.02
C PHE A 89 -3.24 -3.78 0.68
N TYR A 90 -2.83 -2.80 -0.12
CA TYR A 90 -2.62 -1.43 0.33
C TYR A 90 -3.72 -0.55 -0.27
N VAL A 91 -4.44 0.16 0.59
CA VAL A 91 -5.50 1.10 0.22
C VAL A 91 -5.11 2.55 0.52
N ASN A 92 -5.58 3.47 -0.31
CA ASN A 92 -5.46 4.90 -0.08
C ASN A 92 -6.75 5.62 -0.47
N TRP A 93 -7.56 5.97 0.52
CA TRP A 93 -8.81 6.73 0.34
C TRP A 93 -8.58 8.22 0.12
N PHE A 94 -7.34 8.67 0.24
CA PHE A 94 -6.98 10.07 0.43
C PHE A 94 -6.16 10.61 -0.74
N ARG A 95 -6.26 10.01 -1.94
CA ARG A 95 -5.62 10.59 -3.11
C ARG A 95 -6.36 11.85 -3.54
N LYS A 96 -5.61 12.88 -3.91
CA LYS A 96 -6.12 14.17 -4.38
C LYS A 96 -5.66 14.44 -5.82
N ASP A 97 -6.41 15.28 -6.51
CA ASP A 97 -5.98 15.87 -7.77
C ASP A 97 -5.03 17.07 -7.53
N SER A 98 -4.62 17.72 -8.62
CA SER A 98 -3.77 18.92 -8.60
C SER A 98 -4.43 20.13 -7.94
N GLU A 99 -5.76 20.17 -7.85
CA GLU A 99 -6.52 21.24 -7.21
C GLU A 99 -6.77 20.96 -5.71
N GLY A 100 -6.36 19.79 -5.23
CA GLY A 100 -6.49 19.36 -3.84
C GLY A 100 -7.85 18.77 -3.47
N LYS A 101 -8.71 18.49 -4.46
CA LYS A 101 -9.98 17.78 -4.32
C LYS A 101 -9.70 16.29 -4.12
N TRP A 102 -10.46 15.64 -3.24
CA TRP A 102 -10.40 14.19 -3.09
C TRP A 102 -10.99 13.51 -4.32
N LEU A 103 -10.23 12.60 -4.92
CA LEU A 103 -10.68 11.86 -6.10
C LEU A 103 -11.68 10.75 -5.76
N TRP A 104 -11.62 10.22 -4.54
CA TRP A 104 -12.50 9.15 -4.07
C TRP A 104 -13.45 9.66 -2.97
N PRO A 105 -14.77 9.40 -3.05
CA PRO A 105 -15.74 9.88 -2.06
C PRO A 105 -15.57 9.27 -0.66
N GLY A 106 -14.97 8.08 -0.55
CA GLY A 106 -14.67 7.47 0.74
C GLY A 106 -15.89 6.94 1.50
N TYR A 107 -15.76 6.82 2.83
CA TYR A 107 -16.82 6.39 3.74
C TYR A 107 -17.50 5.08 3.30
N GLY A 108 -18.84 5.10 3.14
CA GLY A 108 -19.62 3.94 2.70
C GLY A 108 -19.21 3.42 1.32
N GLU A 109 -18.70 4.31 0.45
CA GLU A 109 -18.29 3.94 -0.91
C GLU A 109 -17.03 3.09 -0.93
N ASN A 110 -16.22 3.10 0.15
CA ASN A 110 -15.10 2.16 0.31
C ASN A 110 -15.54 0.69 0.21
N SER A 111 -16.82 0.39 0.45
CA SER A 111 -17.40 -0.94 0.22
C SER A 111 -17.21 -1.45 -1.22
N ARG A 112 -17.12 -0.58 -2.22
CA ARG A 112 -16.86 -0.93 -3.63
C ARG A 112 -15.45 -1.46 -3.85
N VAL A 113 -14.48 -0.89 -3.14
CA VAL A 113 -13.10 -1.40 -3.14
C VAL A 113 -13.00 -2.69 -2.33
N LEU A 114 -13.72 -2.79 -1.20
CA LEU A 114 -13.81 -4.05 -0.46
C LEU A 114 -14.45 -5.18 -1.29
N LYS A 115 -15.47 -4.87 -2.09
CA LYS A 115 -16.04 -5.82 -3.07
C LYS A 115 -14.96 -6.33 -4.02
N TRP A 116 -14.17 -5.45 -4.63
CA TRP A 116 -13.06 -5.85 -5.50
C TRP A 116 -12.04 -6.74 -4.76
N ILE A 117 -11.68 -6.41 -3.52
CA ILE A 117 -10.78 -7.23 -2.68
C ILE A 117 -11.36 -8.63 -2.46
N VAL A 118 -12.65 -8.75 -2.17
CA VAL A 118 -13.33 -10.06 -2.02
C VAL A 118 -13.33 -10.84 -3.34
N GLU A 119 -13.53 -10.16 -4.47
CA GLU A 119 -13.44 -10.77 -5.80
C GLU A 119 -12.01 -11.27 -6.08
N ARG A 120 -10.97 -10.51 -5.70
CA ARG A 120 -9.55 -10.94 -5.82
C ARG A 120 -9.24 -12.17 -4.96
N VAL A 121 -9.70 -12.18 -3.72
CA VAL A 121 -9.56 -13.31 -2.79
C VAL A 121 -10.27 -14.56 -3.32
N SER A 122 -11.41 -14.41 -3.99
CA SER A 122 -12.18 -15.52 -4.57
C SER A 122 -11.75 -15.91 -6.00
N GLY A 123 -10.70 -15.30 -6.55
CA GLY A 123 -10.18 -15.61 -7.88
C GLY A 123 -11.02 -15.05 -9.05
N LYS A 124 -11.93 -14.11 -8.79
CA LYS A 124 -12.86 -13.52 -9.77
C LYS A 124 -12.54 -12.06 -10.12
N GLY A 125 -11.74 -11.37 -9.32
CA GLY A 125 -11.49 -9.94 -9.48
C GLY A 125 -10.57 -9.64 -10.66
N LYS A 126 -11.01 -8.74 -11.55
CA LYS A 126 -10.21 -8.24 -12.67
C LYS A 126 -9.04 -7.41 -12.15
N ALA A 127 -7.84 -7.72 -12.59
CA ALA A 127 -6.64 -6.98 -12.23
C ALA A 127 -5.62 -6.95 -13.36
N VAL A 128 -4.80 -5.90 -13.36
CA VAL A 128 -3.62 -5.75 -14.20
C VAL A 128 -2.38 -5.78 -13.32
N GLU A 129 -1.32 -6.42 -13.82
CA GLU A 129 -0.01 -6.37 -13.20
C GLU A 129 0.63 -4.99 -13.45
N THR A 130 1.17 -4.39 -12.39
CA THR A 130 1.84 -3.09 -12.42
C THR A 130 3.17 -3.20 -11.66
N PRO A 131 4.10 -2.23 -11.75
CA PRO A 131 5.35 -2.27 -10.99
C PRO A 131 5.19 -2.37 -9.46
N ILE A 132 4.02 -2.02 -8.92
CA ILE A 132 3.76 -1.96 -7.47
C ILE A 132 2.85 -3.08 -6.97
N GLY A 133 2.42 -4.01 -7.83
CA GLY A 133 1.48 -5.07 -7.47
C GLY A 133 0.37 -5.23 -8.50
N TYR A 134 -0.68 -5.97 -8.13
CA TYR A 134 -1.88 -6.09 -8.95
C TYR A 134 -2.87 -4.99 -8.63
N MET A 135 -3.31 -4.26 -9.64
CA MET A 135 -4.28 -3.17 -9.51
C MET A 135 -5.59 -3.52 -10.24
N PRO A 136 -6.74 -3.00 -9.80
CA PRO A 136 -7.99 -3.13 -10.56
C PRO A 136 -7.81 -2.61 -11.98
N THR A 137 -8.46 -3.24 -12.96
CA THR A 137 -8.69 -2.57 -14.25
C THR A 137 -9.60 -1.36 -14.02
N VAL A 138 -9.57 -0.38 -14.93
CA VAL A 138 -10.37 0.86 -14.81
C VAL A 138 -11.87 0.59 -14.66
N ASP A 139 -12.36 -0.55 -15.17
CA ASP A 139 -13.76 -1.01 -15.08
C ASP A 139 -14.03 -1.99 -13.92
N ALA A 140 -13.05 -2.34 -13.10
CA ALA A 140 -13.20 -3.35 -12.05
C ALA A 140 -13.90 -2.84 -10.79
N ILE A 141 -13.79 -1.54 -10.50
CA ILE A 141 -14.48 -0.90 -9.38
C ILE A 141 -15.78 -0.31 -9.89
N ASP A 142 -16.89 -0.75 -9.30
CA ASP A 142 -18.21 -0.26 -9.62
C ASP A 142 -18.38 1.19 -9.17
N THR A 143 -18.55 2.11 -10.13
CA THR A 143 -18.81 3.54 -9.90
C THR A 143 -20.26 3.94 -10.16
N ASN A 144 -21.17 2.99 -10.36
CA ASN A 144 -22.57 3.29 -10.62
C ASN A 144 -23.19 4.09 -9.46
N GLY A 145 -23.79 5.23 -9.79
CA GLY A 145 -24.35 6.17 -8.83
C GLY A 145 -23.32 7.09 -8.14
N LEU A 146 -22.05 7.06 -8.55
CA LEU A 146 -21.01 7.97 -8.05
C LEU A 146 -20.69 9.07 -9.06
N ASP A 147 -20.38 10.25 -8.54
CA ASP A 147 -19.75 11.34 -9.28
C ASP A 147 -18.23 11.14 -9.34
N VAL A 148 -17.81 10.02 -9.95
CA VAL A 148 -16.41 9.70 -10.22
C VAL A 148 -16.27 9.54 -11.73
N SER A 149 -15.62 10.52 -12.35
CA SER A 149 -15.38 10.50 -13.79
C SER A 149 -14.42 9.38 -14.19
N LYS A 150 -14.39 9.06 -15.49
CA LYS A 150 -13.43 8.06 -16.00
C LYS A 150 -12.00 8.55 -15.78
N GLU A 151 -11.78 9.84 -15.98
CA GLU A 151 -10.51 10.53 -15.80
C GLU A 151 -10.07 10.50 -14.33
N ASP A 152 -10.98 10.72 -13.39
CA ASP A 152 -10.70 10.59 -11.95
C ASP A 152 -10.34 9.14 -11.58
N MET A 153 -11.00 8.15 -12.18
CA MET A 153 -10.67 6.74 -11.95
C MET A 153 -9.30 6.37 -12.54
N GLU A 154 -8.98 6.84 -13.74
CA GLU A 154 -7.66 6.67 -14.35
C GLU A 154 -6.57 7.33 -13.47
N GLU A 155 -6.83 8.53 -12.93
CA GLU A 155 -5.93 9.18 -11.98
C GLU A 155 -5.80 8.37 -10.68
N LEU A 156 -6.91 7.92 -10.08
CA LEU A 156 -6.92 7.12 -8.85
C LEU A 156 -6.05 5.87 -8.97
N LEU A 157 -6.04 5.27 -10.16
CA LEU A 157 -5.33 4.04 -10.48
C LEU A 157 -3.99 4.28 -11.20
N ARG A 158 -3.55 5.53 -11.37
CA ARG A 158 -2.28 5.83 -12.03
C ARG A 158 -1.09 5.50 -11.13
N VAL A 159 -0.11 4.78 -11.68
CA VAL A 159 1.23 4.62 -11.12
C VAL A 159 2.16 5.64 -11.78
N ASP A 160 2.45 6.72 -11.07
CA ASP A 160 3.40 7.74 -11.55
C ASP A 160 4.83 7.30 -11.25
N LYS A 161 5.60 6.98 -12.30
CA LYS A 161 6.97 6.47 -12.20
C LYS A 161 7.91 7.41 -11.45
N GLU A 162 7.82 8.71 -11.71
CA GLU A 162 8.73 9.70 -11.10
C GLU A 162 8.44 9.86 -9.61
N GLN A 163 7.17 9.96 -9.25
CA GLN A 163 6.76 10.02 -7.83
C GLN A 163 7.13 8.74 -7.08
N TRP A 164 6.98 7.58 -7.70
CA TRP A 164 7.38 6.31 -7.08
C TRP A 164 8.89 6.15 -6.95
N LEU A 165 9.68 6.64 -7.90
CA LEU A 165 11.15 6.65 -7.76
C LEU A 165 11.61 7.58 -6.63
N GLU A 166 10.91 8.69 -6.40
CA GLU A 166 11.17 9.55 -5.23
C GLU A 166 10.74 8.87 -3.92
N GLU A 167 9.61 8.17 -3.93
CA GLU A 167 9.15 7.34 -2.81
C GLU A 167 10.17 6.23 -2.47
N VAL A 168 10.78 5.59 -3.47
CA VAL A 168 11.86 4.61 -3.29
C VAL A 168 13.05 5.21 -2.54
N LYS A 169 13.48 6.44 -2.89
CA LYS A 169 14.57 7.13 -2.17
C LYS A 169 14.19 7.36 -0.71
N SER A 170 12.98 7.89 -0.47
CA SER A 170 12.45 8.11 0.89
C SER A 170 12.39 6.81 1.71
N ILE A 171 11.99 5.70 1.10
CA ILE A 171 11.98 4.39 1.77
C ILE A 171 13.41 3.92 2.07
N ARG A 172 14.36 4.13 1.15
CA ARG A 172 15.77 3.75 1.34
C ARG A 172 16.39 4.51 2.52
N GLU A 173 16.10 5.81 2.65
CA GLU A 173 16.48 6.62 3.80
C GLU A 173 15.85 6.12 5.10
N HIS A 174 14.56 5.77 5.06
CA HIS A 174 13.87 5.21 6.22
C HIS A 174 14.50 3.89 6.67
N TYR A 175 14.77 2.98 5.75
CA TYR A 175 15.40 1.70 6.03
C TYR A 175 16.84 1.84 6.53
N ALA A 176 17.58 2.87 6.08
CA ALA A 176 18.89 3.16 6.64
C ALA A 176 18.82 3.45 8.16
N SER A 177 17.72 4.04 8.64
CA SER A 177 17.50 4.28 10.09
C SER A 177 17.29 3.01 10.91
N TYR A 178 16.95 1.87 10.27
CA TYR A 178 16.80 0.57 10.92
C TYR A 178 18.13 -0.19 11.07
N GLY A 179 19.19 0.29 10.42
CA GLY A 179 20.53 -0.26 10.50
C GLY A 179 20.67 -1.67 9.91
N GLU A 180 21.76 -2.35 10.27
CA GLU A 180 22.16 -3.64 9.68
C GLU A 180 21.20 -4.80 9.99
N LYS A 181 20.31 -4.63 10.97
CA LYS A 181 19.34 -5.66 11.37
C LYS A 181 18.08 -5.68 10.52
N LEU A 182 17.89 -4.73 9.60
CA LEU A 182 16.77 -4.77 8.65
C LEU A 182 16.76 -6.12 7.91
N PRO A 183 15.63 -6.84 7.86
CA PRO A 183 15.54 -8.09 7.10
C PRO A 183 15.92 -7.88 5.63
N LYS A 184 16.83 -8.73 5.12
CA LYS A 184 17.37 -8.62 3.76
C LYS A 184 16.29 -8.75 2.69
N GLU A 185 15.25 -9.53 2.98
CA GLU A 185 14.08 -9.72 2.13
C GLU A 185 13.35 -8.40 1.86
N LEU A 186 13.28 -7.50 2.85
CA LEU A 186 12.63 -6.19 2.66
C LEU A 186 13.48 -5.24 1.81
N GLN A 187 14.81 -5.32 1.96
CA GLN A 187 15.73 -4.57 1.12
C GLN A 187 15.69 -5.07 -0.33
N ALA A 188 15.63 -6.38 -0.52
CA ALA A 188 15.45 -7.00 -1.83
C ALA A 188 14.11 -6.61 -2.48
N GLN A 189 13.01 -6.51 -1.72
CA GLN A 189 11.73 -6.03 -2.23
C GLN A 189 11.78 -4.55 -2.66
N LEU A 190 12.51 -3.70 -1.95
CA LEU A 190 12.74 -2.30 -2.36
C LEU A 190 13.53 -2.22 -3.66
N ASP A 191 14.61 -2.99 -3.79
CA ASP A 191 15.42 -3.01 -5.01
C ASP A 191 14.63 -3.59 -6.20
N ALA A 192 13.79 -4.60 -5.95
CA ALA A 192 12.89 -5.16 -6.96
C ALA A 192 11.82 -4.16 -7.40
N LEU A 193 11.24 -3.37 -6.47
CA LEU A 193 10.33 -2.27 -6.80
C LEU A 193 11.01 -1.24 -7.70
N GLU A 194 12.19 -0.77 -7.32
CA GLU A 194 12.94 0.21 -8.11
C GLU A 194 13.24 -0.31 -9.52
N LYS A 195 13.64 -1.59 -9.64
CA LYS A 195 13.88 -2.24 -10.91
C LYS A 195 12.62 -2.26 -11.79
N ARG A 196 11.49 -2.75 -11.27
CA ARG A 196 10.22 -2.81 -12.02
C ARG A 196 9.77 -1.42 -12.49
N LEU A 197 9.95 -0.39 -11.66
CA LEU A 197 9.63 1.00 -12.02
C LEU A 197 10.52 1.52 -13.17
N LYS A 198 11.81 1.17 -13.17
CA LYS A 198 12.74 1.59 -14.23
C LYS A 198 12.46 0.90 -15.57
N GLU A 199 12.01 -0.35 -15.53
CA GLU A 199 11.72 -1.20 -16.71
C GLU A 199 10.33 -0.96 -17.33
N ALA A 200 9.38 -0.43 -16.56
CA ALA A 200 8.07 0.02 -17.05
C ALA A 200 8.15 1.37 -17.78
#